data_AF-A0A0N1N5D3-F1
#
_entry.id   AF-A0A0N1N5D3-F1
#
_cell.length_a   1.000
_cell.length_b   1.000
_cell.length_c   1.000
_cell.angle_alpha   90.00
_cell.angle_beta   90.00
_cell.angle_gamma   90.00
#
_symmetry.space_group_name_H-M   'P 1'
#
loop_
_entity.id
_entity.type
_entity.pdbx_description
1 polymer ?
#
loop_
_entity_poly.entity_id
_entity_poly.type
_entity_poly.pdbx_seq_one_letter_code
_entity_poly.pdbx_strand_id
1 'polypeptide(L)'
;MGVAWWTALVAGCPLPNVLDCGQAAGYAATALRAGLRNVIARVPPAQHHALASLARVTGGHVMDQRPDALDLPPRGATAALERYLRDDRKIIQ
;
A
#
# COMPACT_ATOMS: atom_id res chain seq x y z
N MET A 1 -6.07 8.29 -13.64
CA MET A 1 -5.16 9.17 -12.87
C MET A 1 -3.97 8.34 -12.39
N GLY A 2 -2.74 8.86 -12.49
CA GLY A 2 -1.51 8.10 -12.19
C GLY A 2 -0.87 8.48 -10.84
N VAL A 3 0.29 7.87 -10.55
CA VAL A 3 1.05 8.08 -9.30
C VAL A 3 1.30 9.56 -9.03
N ALA A 4 1.77 10.33 -10.02
CA ALA A 4 2.07 11.75 -9.86
C ALA A 4 0.86 12.58 -9.40
N TRP A 5 -0.33 12.26 -9.91
CA TRP A 5 -1.56 12.93 -9.49
C TRP A 5 -1.90 12.60 -8.03
N TRP A 6 -1.78 11.33 -7.64
CA TRP A 6 -2.03 10.94 -6.25
C TRP A 6 -1.04 11.59 -5.29
N THR A 7 0.25 11.59 -5.63
CA THR A 7 1.29 12.26 -4.84
C THR A 7 0.97 13.74 -4.63
N ALA A 8 0.50 14.43 -5.67
CA ALA A 8 0.08 15.82 -5.55
C ALA A 8 -1.17 15.98 -4.67
N LEU A 9 -2.16 15.09 -4.79
CA LEU A 9 -3.39 15.13 -3.98
C LEU A 9 -3.11 14.96 -2.49
N VAL A 10 -2.20 14.05 -2.12
CA VAL A 10 -1.87 13.77 -0.72
C VAL A 10 -0.72 14.62 -0.18
N ALA A 11 -0.20 15.56 -0.98
CA ALA A 11 0.87 16.45 -0.57
C ALA A 11 0.46 17.25 0.68
N GLY A 12 1.29 17.19 1.73
CA GLY A 12 1.00 17.85 3.00
C GLY A 12 -0.07 17.18 3.87
N CYS A 13 -0.63 16.05 3.45
CA CYS A 13 -1.53 15.28 4.30
C CYS A 13 -0.72 14.59 5.42
N PRO A 14 -1.01 14.87 6.72
CA PRO A 14 -0.27 14.27 7.83
C PRO A 14 -0.71 12.82 8.10
N LEU A 15 -1.78 12.35 7.47
CA LEU A 15 -2.31 11.01 7.65
C LEU A 15 -1.58 10.01 6.73
N PRO A 16 -1.45 8.74 7.16
CA PRO A 16 -0.98 7.69 6.28
C PRO A 16 -1.83 7.63 4.99
N ASN A 17 -1.17 7.70 3.84
CA ASN A 17 -1.81 7.49 2.55
C ASN A 17 -1.46 6.11 2.00
N VAL A 18 -2.40 5.54 1.25
CA VAL A 18 -2.29 4.23 0.62
C VAL A 18 -2.72 4.38 -0.83
N LEU A 19 -1.88 3.95 -1.77
CA LEU A 19 -2.25 3.91 -3.19
C LEU A 19 -2.59 2.49 -3.61
N ASP A 20 -3.83 2.30 -4.02
CA ASP A 20 -4.31 1.04 -4.58
C ASP A 20 -3.98 0.96 -6.07
N CYS A 21 -3.05 0.05 -6.41
CA CYS A 21 -2.62 -0.19 -7.78
C CYS A 21 -3.35 -1.39 -8.43
N GLY A 22 -4.28 -2.04 -7.72
CA GLY A 22 -5.00 -3.21 -8.22
C GLY A 22 -4.05 -4.31 -8.70
N GLN A 23 -4.22 -4.72 -9.96
CA GLN A 23 -3.38 -5.72 -10.65
C GLN A 23 -2.17 -5.10 -11.40
N ALA A 24 -1.97 -3.78 -11.34
CA ALA A 24 -0.97 -3.08 -12.14
C ALA A 24 0.38 -3.00 -11.41
N ALA A 25 1.20 -4.05 -11.51
CA ALA A 25 2.53 -4.10 -10.88
C ALA A 25 3.45 -2.93 -11.30
N GLY A 26 3.37 -2.47 -12.55
CA GLY A 26 4.14 -1.32 -13.02
C GLY A 26 3.79 -0.01 -12.30
N TYR A 27 2.50 0.19 -11.97
CA TYR A 27 2.07 1.34 -11.19
C TYR A 27 2.51 1.24 -9.74
N ALA A 28 2.43 0.04 -9.14
CA ALA A 28 2.95 -0.21 -7.81
C ALA A 28 4.46 0.08 -7.72
N ALA A 29 5.24 -0.37 -8.70
CA ALA A 29 6.67 -0.07 -8.75
C ALA A 29 6.97 1.42 -8.94
N THR A 30 6.16 2.12 -9.74
CA THR A 30 6.29 3.58 -9.93
C THR A 30 5.97 4.33 -8.64
N ALA A 31 4.95 3.90 -7.91
CA ALA A 31 4.56 4.44 -6.61
C ALA A 31 5.68 4.31 -5.57
N LEU A 32 6.26 3.10 -5.44
CA LEU A 32 7.37 2.84 -4.53
C LEU A 32 8.59 3.72 -4.85
N ARG A 33 8.96 3.83 -6.14
CA ARG A 33 10.07 4.69 -6.58
C ARG A 33 9.81 6.18 -6.35
N ALA A 34 8.54 6.60 -6.36
CA ALA A 34 8.14 7.96 -6.02
C ALA A 34 8.12 8.22 -4.50
N GLY A 35 8.49 7.24 -3.67
CA GLY A 35 8.60 7.38 -2.22
C GLY A 35 7.29 7.17 -1.47
N LEU A 36 6.23 6.65 -2.12
CA LEU A 36 5.01 6.27 -1.41
C LEU A 36 5.31 5.08 -0.50
N ARG A 37 4.88 5.21 0.76
CA ARG A 37 5.17 4.21 1.79
C ARG A 37 4.23 3.01 1.78
N ASN A 38 2.96 3.19 1.39
CA ASN A 38 1.97 2.12 1.44
C ASN A 38 1.32 1.95 0.07
N VAL A 39 1.49 0.77 -0.53
CA VAL A 39 0.94 0.43 -1.85
C VAL A 39 0.17 -0.88 -1.74
N ILE A 40 -1.05 -0.93 -2.30
CA ILE A 40 -1.79 -2.19 -2.43
C ILE A 40 -1.59 -2.70 -3.86
N ALA A 41 -1.13 -3.94 -4.00
CA ALA A 41 -0.96 -4.60 -5.29
C ALA A 41 -1.34 -6.07 -5.16
N ARG A 42 -2.52 -6.42 -5.67
CA ARG A 42 -2.96 -7.80 -5.78
C ARG A 42 -2.41 -8.32 -7.10
N VAL A 43 -1.26 -8.96 -7.11
CA VAL A 43 -0.58 -9.41 -8.34
C VAL A 43 -0.06 -10.84 -8.17
N PRO A 44 0.32 -11.56 -9.24
CA PRO A 44 0.87 -12.90 -9.11
C PRO A 44 2.10 -12.95 -8.18
N PRO A 45 2.37 -14.10 -7.53
CA PRO A 45 3.41 -14.23 -6.49
C PRO A 45 4.79 -13.73 -6.90
N ALA A 46 5.23 -14.02 -8.13
CA ALA A 46 6.51 -13.57 -8.66
C ALA A 46 6.61 -12.04 -8.74
N GLN A 47 5.55 -11.37 -9.17
CA GLN A 47 5.49 -9.92 -9.24
C GLN A 47 5.40 -9.32 -7.83
N HIS A 48 4.64 -9.94 -6.93
CA HIS A 48 4.56 -9.51 -5.54
C HIS A 48 5.94 -9.58 -4.86
N HIS A 49 6.71 -10.66 -5.07
CA HIS A 49 8.06 -10.79 -4.54
C HIS A 49 9.03 -9.72 -5.06
N ALA A 50 8.92 -9.38 -6.35
CA ALA A 50 9.70 -8.30 -6.95
C ALA A 50 9.33 -6.93 -6.34
N LEU A 51 8.03 -6.67 -6.16
CA LEU A 51 7.54 -5.45 -5.52
C LEU A 51 7.95 -5.36 -4.05
N ALA A 52 7.87 -6.45 -3.28
CA ALA A 52 8.34 -6.49 -1.90
C ALA A 52 9.85 -6.22 -1.77
N SER A 53 10.65 -6.73 -2.72
CA SER A 53 12.08 -6.45 -2.77
C SER A 53 12.37 -4.98 -3.10
N LEU A 54 11.62 -4.40 -4.05
CA LEU A 54 11.70 -2.96 -4.33
C LEU A 54 11.30 -2.13 -3.11
N ALA A 55 10.21 -2.51 -2.43
CA ALA A 55 9.69 -1.84 -1.25
C ALA A 55 10.74 -1.73 -0.15
N ARG A 56 11.46 -2.82 0.14
CA ARG A 56 12.59 -2.84 1.09
C ARG A 56 13.68 -1.82 0.76
N VAL A 57 14.01 -1.65 -0.52
CA VAL A 57 15.03 -0.67 -0.96
C VAL A 57 14.51 0.76 -0.88
N THR A 58 13.24 0.98 -1.20
CA THR A 58 12.61 2.32 -1.21
C THR A 58 12.06 2.76 0.15
N GLY A 59 12.09 1.90 1.17
CA GLY A 59 11.49 2.17 2.48
C GLY A 59 9.95 2.17 2.47
N GLY A 60 9.35 1.42 1.54
CA GLY A 60 7.90 1.25 1.41
C GLY A 60 7.43 -0.13 1.80
N HIS A 61 6.12 -0.33 1.72
CA HIS A 61 5.41 -1.57 2.04
C HIS A 61 4.36 -1.87 0.96
N VAL A 62 4.28 -3.14 0.57
CA VAL A 62 3.34 -3.65 -0.44
C VAL A 62 2.39 -4.63 0.24
N MET A 63 1.11 -4.29 0.20
CA MET A 63 0.03 -5.10 0.76
C MET A 63 -0.69 -5.83 -0.38
N ASP A 64 -1.06 -7.09 -0.16
CA ASP A 64 -1.78 -7.91 -1.14
C ASP A 64 -3.30 -7.79 -1.02
N GLN A 65 -3.80 -7.24 0.09
CA GLN A 65 -5.21 -7.02 0.37
C GLN A 65 -5.53 -5.55 0.64
N ARG A 66 -6.70 -5.14 0.15
CA ARG A 66 -7.37 -3.91 0.59
C ARG A 66 -7.84 -4.10 2.03
N PRO A 67 -7.93 -3.03 2.84
CA PRO A 67 -8.67 -3.16 4.08
C PRO A 67 -10.11 -3.50 3.71
N ASP A 68 -10.72 -4.47 4.41
CA ASP A 68 -12.14 -4.78 4.23
C ASP A 68 -12.95 -3.50 4.50
N ALA A 69 -13.49 -2.91 3.45
CA ALA A 69 -14.17 -1.62 3.53
C ALA A 69 -15.58 -1.84 4.06
N LEU A 70 -15.83 -1.49 5.34
CA LEU A 70 -17.04 -0.80 5.85
C LEU A 70 -17.09 -0.72 7.39
N ASP A 71 -16.38 -1.59 8.10
CA ASP A 71 -16.39 -1.60 9.57
C ASP A 71 -15.12 -0.98 10.14
N LEU A 72 -14.93 0.33 9.94
CA LEU A 72 -14.16 1.09 10.94
C LEU A 72 -15.06 1.17 12.16
N PRO A 73 -14.73 0.48 13.26
CA PRO A 73 -15.59 0.50 14.43
C PRO A 73 -15.71 1.95 14.93
N PRO A 74 -16.89 2.38 15.42
CA PRO A 74 -17.09 3.74 15.94
C PRO A 74 -16.10 4.10 17.05
N ARG A 75 -15.51 3.09 17.70
CA ARG A 75 -14.42 3.20 18.67
C ARG A 75 -13.25 2.34 18.24
N GLY A 76 -12.03 2.87 18.35
CA GLY A 76 -10.82 2.11 18.03
C GLY A 76 -10.43 2.07 16.55
N ALA A 77 -11.06 2.89 15.71
CA ALA A 77 -10.72 3.04 14.28
C ALA A 77 -9.22 3.28 14.04
N THR A 78 -8.59 4.12 14.85
CA THR A 78 -7.13 4.36 14.78
C THR A 78 -6.32 3.08 15.00
N ALA A 79 -6.64 2.32 16.05
CA ALA A 79 -5.95 1.07 16.35
C ALA A 79 -6.16 0.00 15.26
N ALA A 80 -7.35 -0.03 14.65
CA ALA A 80 -7.65 -0.90 13.51
C ALA A 80 -6.82 -0.50 12.27
N LEU A 81 -6.76 0.79 11.95
CA LEU A 81 -5.94 1.32 10.86
C LEU A 81 -4.45 1.03 11.08
N GLU A 82 -3.92 1.31 12.26
CA GLU A 82 -2.52 1.03 12.56
C GLU A 82 -2.21 -0.46 12.47
N ARG A 83 -3.13 -1.33 12.90
CA ARG A 83 -2.96 -2.77 12.75
C ARG A 83 -2.90 -3.16 11.29
N TYR A 84 -3.80 -2.64 10.46
CA TYR A 84 -3.79 -2.87 9.01
C TYR A 84 -2.46 -2.43 8.37
N LEU A 85 -1.97 -1.23 8.71
CA LEU A 85 -0.70 -0.71 8.17
C LEU A 85 0.54 -1.48 8.65
N ARG A 86 0.45 -2.16 9.79
CA ARG A 86 1.51 -3.02 10.36
C ARG A 86 1.40 -4.49 9.92
N ASP A 87 0.27 -4.92 9.36
CA ASP A 87 0.04 -6.34 9.06
C ASP A 87 0.81 -6.72 7.77
N ASP A 88 2.01 -7.26 7.95
CA ASP A 88 2.82 -7.90 6.88
C ASP A 88 2.26 -9.30 6.48
N ARG A 89 1.07 -9.68 6.95
CA ARG A 89 0.48 -11.01 6.71
C ARG A 89 -0.36 -10.98 5.42
N LYS A 90 -0.04 -11.71 4.35
CA LYS A 90 0.53 -13.06 4.30
C LYS A 90 1.48 -13.22 3.10
N ILE A 91 2.76 -13.44 3.37
CA ILE A 91 3.59 -14.25 2.49
C ILE A 91 2.96 -15.65 2.46
N ILE A 92 2.34 -15.95 1.33
CA ILE A 92 1.78 -17.22 0.84
C ILE A 92 2.38 -18.44 1.58
N GLN A 93 1.51 -19.23 2.23
CA GLN A 93 1.78 -20.65 2.49
C GLN A 93 1.77 -21.43 1.18
#